data_AF-A0A962UYG2-F1
#
_entry.id   AF-A0A962UYG2-F1
#
_cell.length_a   1.000
_cell.length_b   1.000
_cell.length_c   1.000
_cell.angle_alpha   90.00
_cell.angle_beta   90.00
_cell.angle_gamma   90.00
#
_symmetry.space_group_name_H-M   'P 1'
#
loop_
_entity.id
_entity.type
_entity.pdbx_description
1 polymer ?
#
loop_
_entity_poly.entity_id
_entity_poly.type
_entity_poly.pdbx_seq_one_letter_code
_entity_poly.pdbx_strand_id
1 'polypeptide(L)'
;YFDNSYARLPEDFYSRVRPTVQGDPYLVSFNPAAAELIELDPAQAQRTDFVEYCSGRQLLPGSEPIAAVYAGHQFGVYVPRLGDGRAILLGEVKTSSGQ
;
A
#
# COMPACT_ATOMS: atom_id res chain seq x y z
N TYR A 1 13.25 -4.78 -2.76
CA TYR A 1 12.78 -6.17 -2.59
C TYR A 1 11.60 -6.15 -1.62
N PHE A 2 10.52 -6.87 -1.88
CA PHE A 2 9.37 -6.91 -0.98
C PHE A 2 9.55 -7.98 0.10
N ASP A 3 9.20 -7.64 1.34
CA ASP A 3 9.09 -8.57 2.45
C ASP A 3 7.73 -8.37 3.13
N ASN A 4 6.67 -8.95 2.55
CA ASN A 4 5.27 -8.80 2.97
C ASN A 4 5.01 -9.51 4.32
N SER A 5 5.62 -9.04 5.39
CA SER A 5 5.59 -9.65 6.71
C SER A 5 4.18 -9.71 7.29
N TYR A 6 3.38 -8.67 7.08
CA TYR A 6 2.00 -8.60 7.56
C TYR A 6 1.09 -9.60 6.83
N ALA A 7 1.30 -9.78 5.52
CA ALA A 7 0.55 -10.76 4.71
C ALA A 7 0.85 -12.22 5.08
N ARG A 8 1.83 -12.48 5.96
CA ARG A 8 2.12 -13.81 6.51
C ARG A 8 1.50 -14.05 7.89
N LEU A 9 0.84 -13.06 8.48
CA LEU A 9 0.03 -13.25 9.69
C LEU A 9 -1.18 -14.16 9.38
N PRO A 10 -1.84 -14.72 10.41
CA PRO A 10 -3.12 -15.40 10.23
C PRO A 10 -4.14 -14.51 9.51
N GLU A 11 -5.03 -15.13 8.73
CA GLU A 11 -6.03 -14.40 7.93
C GLU A 11 -7.07 -13.65 8.79
N ASP A 12 -7.10 -13.89 10.11
CA ASP A 12 -7.93 -13.10 11.03
C ASP A 12 -7.50 -11.62 11.12
N PHE A 13 -6.27 -11.29 10.73
CA PHE A 13 -5.72 -9.93 10.83
C PHE A 13 -5.95 -9.08 9.57
N TYR A 14 -6.31 -9.68 8.44
CA TYR A 14 -6.45 -8.97 7.18
C TYR A 14 -7.34 -9.70 6.18
N SER A 15 -7.64 -9.05 5.06
CA SER A 15 -8.18 -9.70 3.88
C SER A 15 -7.30 -9.40 2.68
N ARG A 16 -7.02 -10.41 1.86
CA ARG A 16 -6.33 -10.19 0.57
C ARG A 16 -7.29 -9.47 -0.37
N VAL A 17 -6.87 -8.34 -0.91
CA VAL A 17 -7.69 -7.47 -1.75
C VAL A 17 -6.93 -7.08 -3.01
N ARG A 18 -7.65 -6.61 -4.03
CA ARG A 18 -7.03 -5.97 -5.19
C ARG A 18 -7.52 -4.52 -5.26
N PRO A 19 -6.64 -3.54 -5.55
CA PRO A 19 -7.07 -2.18 -5.81
C PRO A 19 -8.08 -2.15 -6.95
N THR A 20 -9.08 -1.27 -6.82
CA THR A 20 -10.05 -1.01 -7.89
C THR A 20 -9.77 0.37 -8.46
N VAL A 21 -9.40 0.43 -9.73
CA VAL A 21 -9.09 1.70 -10.41
C VAL A 21 -10.30 2.17 -11.21
N GLN A 22 -10.56 3.48 -11.15
CA GLN A 22 -11.57 4.15 -11.96
C GLN A 22 -10.95 5.36 -12.69
N GLY A 23 -11.45 5.63 -13.89
CA GLY A 23 -11.01 6.77 -14.72
C GLY A 23 -9.59 6.59 -15.26
N ASP A 24 -8.97 7.73 -15.61
CA ASP A 24 -7.61 7.82 -16.14
C ASP A 24 -6.69 8.57 -15.14
N PRO A 25 -5.94 7.83 -14.29
CA PRO A 25 -5.06 8.43 -13.30
C PRO A 25 -3.88 9.12 -13.98
N TYR A 26 -3.39 10.18 -13.34
CA TYR A 26 -2.18 10.89 -13.72
C TYR A 26 -1.44 11.35 -12.46
N LEU A 27 -0.14 11.59 -12.59
CA LEU A 27 0.70 12.07 -11.48
C LEU A 27 0.44 13.55 -11.23
N VAL A 28 -0.11 13.90 -10.06
CA VAL A 28 -0.30 15.30 -9.65
C VAL A 28 0.97 15.89 -9.04
N SER A 29 1.64 15.12 -8.18
CA SER A 29 2.87 15.49 -7.51
C SER A 29 3.61 14.24 -7.02
N PHE A 30 4.93 14.35 -6.87
CA PHE A 30 5.80 13.30 -6.34
C PHE A 30 6.76 13.91 -5.33
N ASN A 31 7.02 13.19 -4.24
CA ASN A 31 7.94 13.64 -3.20
C ASN A 31 9.25 12.80 -3.24
N PRO A 32 10.36 13.36 -3.76
CA PRO A 32 11.64 12.65 -3.82
C PRO A 32 12.14 12.20 -2.45
N ALA A 33 11.99 13.02 -1.41
CA ALA A 33 12.45 12.68 -0.06
C ALA A 33 11.67 11.48 0.53
N ALA A 34 10.39 11.32 0.18
CA ALA A 34 9.61 10.15 0.59
C ALA A 34 10.03 8.88 -0.18
N ALA A 35 10.43 9.02 -1.44
CA ALA A 35 10.92 7.91 -2.25
C ALA A 35 12.25 7.35 -1.70
N GLU A 36 13.14 8.23 -1.22
CA GLU A 36 14.38 7.85 -0.56
C GLU A 36 14.15 6.98 0.69
N LEU A 37 13.05 7.17 1.43
CA LEU A 37 12.71 6.33 2.60
C LEU A 37 12.52 4.85 2.25
N ILE A 38 12.16 4.55 1.01
CA ILE A 38 11.99 3.18 0.49
C ILE A 38 13.03 2.84 -0.58
N GLU A 39 14.12 3.63 -0.66
CA GLU A 39 15.20 3.48 -1.64
C GLU A 39 14.72 3.43 -3.10
N LEU A 40 13.60 4.12 -3.38
CA LEU A 40 13.08 4.27 -4.72
C LEU A 40 13.78 5.45 -5.40
N ASP A 41 14.48 5.17 -6.50
CA ASP A 41 15.06 6.21 -7.35
C ASP A 41 13.97 7.22 -7.80
N PRO A 42 14.11 8.52 -7.47
CA PRO A 42 13.15 9.54 -7.89
C PRO A 42 12.89 9.60 -9.40
N ALA A 43 13.84 9.17 -10.23
CA ALA A 43 13.66 9.10 -11.67
C ALA A 43 12.56 8.11 -12.10
N GLN A 44 12.19 7.14 -11.24
CA GLN A 44 11.09 6.21 -11.52
C GLN A 44 9.76 6.91 -11.72
N ALA A 45 9.55 8.08 -11.10
CA ALA A 45 8.33 8.88 -11.27
C ALA A 45 8.13 9.39 -12.71
N GLN A 46 9.19 9.39 -13.53
CA GLN A 46 9.14 9.79 -14.95
C GLN A 46 8.75 8.65 -15.89
N ARG A 47 8.66 7.41 -15.39
CA ARG A 47 8.23 6.28 -16.21
C ARG A 47 6.76 6.39 -16.55
N THR A 48 6.41 6.02 -17.77
CA THR A 48 5.02 6.04 -18.25
C THR A 48 4.11 5.08 -17.48
N ASP A 49 4.65 3.99 -16.93
CA ASP A 49 3.91 3.00 -16.16
C ASP A 49 3.91 3.26 -14.64
N PHE A 50 4.58 4.30 -14.16
CA PHE A 50 4.66 4.61 -12.72
C PHE A 50 3.27 4.78 -12.08
N VAL A 51 2.41 5.57 -12.75
CA VAL A 51 1.05 5.86 -12.29
C VAL A 51 0.17 4.60 -12.26
N GLU A 52 0.45 3.64 -13.14
CA GLU A 52 -0.29 2.38 -13.20
C GLU A 52 -0.11 1.56 -11.91
N TYR A 53 1.10 1.54 -11.36
CA TYR A 53 1.38 0.88 -10.08
C TYR A 53 0.83 1.66 -8.89
N CYS A 54 1.03 2.99 -8.85
CA CYS A 54 0.58 3.82 -7.73
C CYS A 54 -0.95 3.93 -7.62
N SER A 55 -1.66 3.87 -8.74
CA SER A 55 -3.12 3.82 -8.76
C SER A 55 -3.69 2.44 -8.44
N GLY A 56 -2.84 1.39 -8.49
CA GLY A 56 -3.25 0.00 -8.31
C GLY A 56 -3.87 -0.64 -9.57
N ARG A 57 -3.69 -0.02 -10.75
CA ARG A 57 -4.11 -0.59 -12.03
C ARG A 57 -3.24 -1.79 -12.41
N GLN A 58 -1.97 -1.72 -12.03
CA GLN A 58 -1.03 -2.84 -12.05
C GLN A 58 -0.53 -3.11 -10.64
N LEU A 59 -0.31 -4.39 -10.32
CA LEU A 59 0.33 -4.77 -9.06
C LEU A 59 1.84 -4.71 -9.22
N LEU A 60 2.52 -4.25 -8.15
CA LEU A 60 3.97 -4.28 -8.10
C LEU A 60 4.44 -5.74 -8.06
N PRO A 61 5.41 -6.15 -8.89
CA PRO A 61 5.91 -7.52 -8.87
C PRO A 61 6.41 -7.92 -7.47
N GLY A 62 5.86 -9.01 -6.94
CA GLY A 62 6.18 -9.52 -5.59
C GLY A 62 5.43 -8.88 -4.43
N SER A 63 4.51 -7.95 -4.70
CA SER A 63 3.67 -7.34 -3.66
C SER A 63 2.45 -8.21 -3.34
N GLU A 64 2.00 -8.19 -2.09
CA GLU A 64 0.83 -8.94 -1.61
C GLU A 64 -0.18 -7.98 -0.98
N PRO A 65 -1.12 -7.42 -1.76
CA PRO A 65 -1.99 -6.39 -1.25
C PRO A 65 -3.04 -6.91 -0.26
N ILE A 66 -3.14 -6.23 0.88
CA ILE A 66 -4.07 -6.58 1.96
C ILE A 66 -4.81 -5.35 2.50
N ALA A 67 -5.98 -5.59 3.08
CA ALA A 67 -6.71 -4.64 3.91
C ALA A 67 -6.74 -5.16 5.35
N ALA A 68 -6.22 -4.40 6.31
CA ALA A 68 -6.18 -4.81 7.70
C ALA A 68 -7.57 -4.66 8.36
N VAL A 69 -7.85 -5.50 9.36
CA VAL A 69 -8.99 -5.32 10.26
C VAL A 69 -8.51 -4.73 11.59
N TYR A 70 -9.28 -3.80 12.13
CA TYR A 70 -9.03 -3.21 13.44
C TYR A 70 -10.36 -2.76 14.06
N ALA A 71 -10.32 -2.30 15.31
CA ALA A 71 -11.46 -1.75 16.04
C ALA A 71 -11.08 -0.40 16.65
N GLY A 72 -12.04 0.32 17.21
CA GLY A 72 -11.74 1.61 17.84
C GLY A 72 -12.94 2.27 18.50
N HIS A 73 -12.69 3.32 19.27
CA HIS A 73 -13.74 4.16 19.81
C HIS A 73 -14.00 5.34 18.85
N GLN A 74 -15.23 5.51 18.41
CA GLN A 74 -15.67 6.66 17.62
C GLN A 74 -16.73 7.42 18.41
N PHE A 75 -16.52 8.72 18.59
CA PHE A 75 -17.45 9.59 19.35
C PHE A 75 -17.80 9.05 20.75
N GLY A 76 -16.84 8.41 21.43
CA GLY A 76 -17.01 7.87 22.79
C GLY A 76 -17.65 6.48 22.86
N VAL A 77 -17.99 5.86 21.73
CA VAL A 77 -18.59 4.52 21.67
C VAL A 77 -17.63 3.53 21.03
N TYR A 78 -17.50 2.33 21.62
CA TYR A 78 -16.70 1.25 21.04
C TYR A 78 -17.37 0.69 19.78
N VAL A 79 -16.61 0.68 18.69
CA VAL A 79 -16.99 0.05 17.42
C VAL A 79 -16.15 -1.23 17.28
N PRO A 80 -16.78 -2.42 17.38
CA PRO A 80 -16.05 -3.69 17.46
C PRO A 80 -15.36 -4.08 16.15
N ARG A 81 -15.74 -3.46 15.02
CA ARG A 81 -15.13 -3.74 13.72
C ARG A 81 -15.09 -2.49 12.85
N LEU A 82 -13.87 -2.08 12.57
CA LEU A 82 -13.47 -1.15 11.53
C LEU A 82 -12.56 -1.93 10.56
N GLY A 83 -11.59 -1.26 9.95
CA GLY A 83 -10.65 -1.83 9.01
C GLY A 83 -10.32 -0.84 7.91
N ASP A 84 -9.43 -1.26 7.02
CA ASP A 84 -9.04 -0.49 5.84
C ASP A 84 -10.15 -0.49 4.77
N GLY A 85 -11.25 0.23 5.03
CA GLY A 85 -12.40 0.32 4.11
C GLY A 85 -12.14 1.12 2.83
N ARG A 86 -10.99 1.82 2.75
CA ARG A 86 -10.57 2.64 1.60
C ARG A 86 -9.05 2.77 1.48
N ALA A 87 -8.32 1.89 2.14
CA ALA A 87 -6.86 1.84 2.11
C ALA A 87 -6.43 0.40 1.80
N ILE A 88 -5.23 0.24 1.24
CA ILE A 88 -4.65 -1.07 0.94
C ILE A 88 -3.16 -0.96 1.25
N LEU A 89 -2.64 -1.87 2.06
CA LEU A 89 -1.20 -2.10 2.14
C LEU A 89 -0.78 -2.87 0.89
N LEU A 90 -0.12 -2.22 -0.06
CA LEU A 90 0.30 -2.86 -1.31
C LEU A 90 1.41 -3.91 -1.10
N GLY A 91 2.26 -3.67 -0.12
CA GLY A 91 3.39 -4.50 0.28
C GLY A 91 4.36 -3.71 1.16
N GLU A 92 5.37 -4.40 1.66
CA GLU A 92 6.41 -3.85 2.54
C GLU A 92 7.76 -3.90 1.83
N VAL A 93 8.41 -2.75 1.67
CA VAL A 93 9.73 -2.66 1.03
C VAL A 93 10.81 -2.84 2.08
N LYS A 94 11.70 -3.81 1.86
CA LYS A 94 12.91 -3.97 2.68
C LYS A 94 14.05 -3.17 2.08
N THR A 95 14.51 -2.19 2.84
CA THR A 95 15.64 -1.30 2.51
C THR A 95 16.99 -1.98 2.77
N SER A 96 18.07 -1.41 2.26
CA SER A 96 19.44 -1.85 2.51
C SER A 96 19.82 -1.82 4.00
N SER A 97 19.18 -0.95 4.78
CA SER A 97 19.32 -0.89 6.24
C SER A 97 18.63 -2.04 6.99
N GLY A 98 17.85 -2.86 6.27
CA GLY A 98 17.07 -3.97 6.84
C GLY A 98 15.75 -3.55 7.48
N GLN A 99 15.39 -2.27 7.40
CA GLN A 99 14.08 -1.72 7.73
C GLN A 99 13.09 -1.95 6.59
#